data_AF-A0A512RMY1-F1
#
_entry.id   AF-A0A512RMY1-F1
#
_cell.length_a   1.000
_cell.length_b   1.000
_cell.length_c   1.000
_cell.angle_alpha   90.00
_cell.angle_beta   90.00
_cell.angle_gamma   90.00
#
_symmetry.space_group_name_H-M   'P 1'
#
loop_
_entity.id
_entity.type
_entity.pdbx_description
1 polymer ?
#
loop_
_entity_poly.entity_id
_entity_poly.type
_entity_poly.pdbx_seq_one_letter_code
_entity_poly.pdbx_strand_id
1 'polypeptide(L)'
;MRNICKLALLCGLLAGAASCKYEEIVEASYLDQKVYFPAAREGRFVINSVAEPGKPYRYEYVAGSGRLNVPLSVFRGAVRNTGNIDVNIQVDNDTINGLITDGTLQNTELLPAHQYDMPDFLQIANGQELAPFAVSINLDYLLANAGKPKALCLRISGSSVSTNPAMDKLILIIDPAILLPTAAFQHTAVDGDPKKIRFSGQATHALTYSWDFGDGGTSTERSPEHTYTAAGDYDVTLTVEGITGEAQRSTITQTITIL
;
A
#
# COMPACT_ATOMS: atom_id res chain seq x y z
N MET A 1 -13.31 -0.87 -48.34
CA MET A 1 -13.40 -0.74 -49.81
C MET A 1 -14.42 0.33 -50.17
N ARG A 2 -13.98 1.54 -50.52
CA ARG A 2 -14.82 2.54 -51.21
C ARG A 2 -13.88 3.46 -51.98
N ASN A 3 -13.89 3.31 -53.30
CA ASN A 3 -13.11 4.10 -54.25
C ASN A 3 -13.82 5.45 -54.48
N ILE A 4 -13.09 6.55 -54.33
CA ILE A 4 -13.50 7.85 -54.89
C ILE A 4 -12.33 8.37 -55.72
N CYS A 5 -12.27 7.95 -56.98
CA CYS A 5 -11.48 8.63 -58.02
C CYS A 5 -12.31 9.82 -58.52
N LYS A 6 -11.88 11.06 -58.23
CA LYS A 6 -12.38 12.23 -58.99
C LYS A 6 -11.55 12.39 -60.25
N LEU A 7 -12.23 12.18 -61.37
CA LEU A 7 -11.77 12.36 -62.74
C LEU A 7 -11.71 13.87 -63.07
N ALA A 8 -10.55 14.37 -63.45
CA ALA A 8 -10.41 15.64 -64.18
C ALA A 8 -9.64 15.35 -65.48
N LEU A 9 -10.40 15.37 -66.58
CA LEU A 9 -9.92 15.31 -67.95
C LEU A 9 -9.26 16.64 -68.33
N LEU A 10 -8.03 16.63 -68.86
CA LEU A 10 -7.66 17.45 -70.03
C LEU A 10 -6.34 16.96 -70.67
N CYS A 11 -6.44 16.60 -71.96
CA CYS A 11 -5.44 16.56 -73.03
C CYS A 11 -4.06 15.88 -72.86
N GLY A 12 -3.81 14.89 -73.74
CA GLY A 12 -2.48 14.60 -74.28
C GLY A 12 -2.06 13.13 -74.18
N LEU A 13 -2.00 12.44 -75.33
CA LEU A 13 -1.36 11.13 -75.47
C LEU A 13 0.04 11.13 -74.86
N LEU A 14 0.32 10.22 -73.93
CA LEU A 14 1.60 9.50 -73.78
C LEU A 14 1.42 8.39 -72.74
N ALA A 15 1.74 7.16 -73.14
CA ALA A 15 1.80 6.01 -72.27
C ALA A 15 2.87 6.23 -71.19
N GLY A 16 2.46 6.31 -69.93
CA GLY A 16 3.35 6.39 -68.78
C GLY A 16 2.65 5.72 -67.61
N ALA A 17 3.24 4.65 -67.11
CA ALA A 17 2.73 3.84 -66.01
C ALA A 17 2.20 4.72 -64.87
N ALA A 18 0.97 4.48 -64.43
CA ALA A 18 0.50 4.98 -63.15
C ALA A 18 1.36 4.33 -62.05
N SER A 19 2.45 4.99 -61.68
CA SER A 19 3.15 4.71 -60.43
C SER A 19 2.20 5.10 -59.31
N CYS A 20 1.40 4.13 -58.85
CA CYS A 20 0.85 4.20 -57.50
C CYS A 20 2.06 4.18 -56.57
N LYS A 21 2.48 5.36 -56.09
CA LYS A 21 3.36 5.43 -54.93
C LYS A 21 2.60 4.83 -53.76
N TYR A 22 2.91 3.57 -53.47
CA TYR A 22 2.55 2.94 -52.23
C TYR A 22 3.37 3.65 -51.15
N GLU A 23 2.75 4.55 -50.39
CA GLU A 23 3.29 4.95 -49.11
C GLU A 23 3.13 3.75 -48.18
N GLU A 24 4.22 3.02 -48.01
CA GLU A 24 4.34 2.03 -46.95
C GLU A 24 4.15 2.80 -45.64
N ILE A 25 2.99 2.66 -45.02
CA ILE A 25 2.77 3.17 -43.67
C ILE A 25 3.77 2.40 -42.83
N VAL A 26 4.86 3.05 -42.42
CA VAL A 26 5.80 2.49 -41.46
C VAL A 26 4.95 2.07 -40.28
N GLU A 27 4.82 0.76 -40.03
CA GLU A 27 4.18 0.28 -38.82
C GLU A 27 4.87 1.01 -37.68
N ALA A 28 4.11 1.84 -36.96
CA ALA A 28 4.64 2.55 -35.81
C ALA A 28 5.32 1.50 -34.94
N SER A 29 6.60 1.68 -34.64
CA SER A 29 7.34 0.83 -33.72
C SER A 29 6.56 0.80 -32.41
N TYR A 30 5.81 -0.28 -32.19
CA TYR A 30 5.04 -0.45 -30.98
C TYR A 30 6.05 -0.64 -29.86
N LEU A 31 5.89 0.12 -28.78
CA LEU A 31 6.76 -0.03 -27.60
C LEU A 31 6.80 -1.50 -27.19
N ASP A 32 8.02 -2.02 -27.04
CA ASP A 32 8.25 -3.40 -26.58
C ASP A 32 7.52 -3.65 -25.27
N GLN A 33 6.98 -4.86 -25.14
CA GLN A 33 6.38 -5.32 -23.89
C GLN A 33 7.43 -5.28 -22.77
N LYS A 34 7.17 -4.48 -21.73
CA LYS A 34 8.03 -4.34 -20.57
C LYS A 34 7.34 -4.83 -19.30
N VAL A 35 8.04 -5.60 -18.47
CA VAL A 35 7.58 -5.91 -17.11
C VAL A 35 8.21 -4.99 -16.07
N TYR A 36 7.48 -4.71 -14.99
CA TYR A 36 7.92 -3.85 -13.89
C TYR A 36 7.06 -4.01 -12.63
N PHE A 37 7.59 -3.59 -11.49
CA PHE A 37 6.79 -3.37 -10.28
C PHE A 37 6.11 -2.00 -10.35
N PRO A 38 4.77 -1.90 -10.38
CA PRO A 38 4.08 -0.61 -10.38
C PRO A 38 4.35 0.19 -9.10
N ALA A 39 4.51 -0.51 -7.97
CA ALA A 39 4.84 0.05 -6.66
C ALA A 39 6.25 0.66 -6.62
N ALA A 40 7.11 0.35 -7.60
CA ALA A 40 8.44 0.94 -7.70
C ALA A 40 8.46 2.31 -8.37
N ARG A 41 7.31 2.88 -8.77
CA ARG A 41 7.24 4.20 -9.41
C ARG A 41 7.86 5.33 -8.56
N GLU A 42 7.86 5.17 -7.24
CA GLU A 42 8.53 6.06 -6.28
C GLU A 42 9.78 5.42 -5.64
N GLY A 43 10.20 4.26 -6.16
CA GLY A 43 11.33 3.45 -5.68
C GLY A 43 11.10 2.75 -4.35
N ARG A 44 10.16 3.22 -3.53
CA ARG A 44 9.89 2.72 -2.17
C ARG A 44 8.39 2.50 -1.95
N PHE A 45 8.05 1.36 -1.39
CA PHE A 45 6.72 1.05 -0.88
C PHE A 45 6.79 1.02 0.64
N VAL A 46 6.35 2.13 1.25
CA VAL A 46 6.45 2.36 2.70
C VAL A 46 5.12 2.08 3.38
N ILE A 47 5.16 1.27 4.43
CA ILE A 47 4.05 0.93 5.32
C ILE A 47 4.41 1.48 6.72
N ASN A 48 3.92 2.67 7.03
CA ASN A 48 4.20 3.38 8.29
C ASN A 48 2.94 4.03 8.91
N SER A 49 1.77 3.73 8.38
CA SER A 49 0.49 4.13 8.94
C SER A 49 -0.49 2.98 8.93
N VAL A 50 -1.46 3.04 9.84
CA VAL A 50 -2.63 2.19 9.77
C VAL A 50 -3.50 2.59 8.57
N ALA A 51 -4.45 1.74 8.17
CA ALA A 51 -5.33 2.04 7.05
C ALA A 51 -6.06 3.37 7.25
N GLU A 52 -6.05 4.22 6.22
CA GLU A 52 -6.76 5.50 6.21
C GLU A 52 -8.09 5.36 5.44
N PRO A 53 -9.20 5.94 5.92
CA PRO A 53 -10.46 5.93 5.18
C PRO A 53 -10.30 6.46 3.74
N GLY A 54 -10.77 5.70 2.76
CA GLY A 54 -10.70 6.07 1.35
C GLY A 54 -9.33 5.87 0.68
N LYS A 55 -8.34 5.29 1.38
CA LYS A 55 -7.06 4.87 0.77
C LYS A 55 -7.05 3.35 0.58
N PRO A 56 -6.46 2.84 -0.53
CA PRO A 56 -6.26 1.41 -0.67
C PRO A 56 -5.35 0.89 0.43
N TYR A 57 -5.69 -0.28 0.97
CA TYR A 57 -4.89 -0.95 1.98
C TYR A 57 -3.53 -1.34 1.37
N ARG A 58 -2.45 -1.03 2.10
CA ARG A 58 -1.07 -1.40 1.71
C ARG A 58 -0.65 -2.77 2.26
N TYR A 59 -1.51 -3.40 3.06
CA TYR A 59 -1.31 -4.69 3.71
C TYR A 59 -2.67 -5.31 4.05
N GLU A 60 -2.66 -6.60 4.31
CA GLU A 60 -3.80 -7.40 4.74
C GLU A 60 -3.41 -8.21 5.98
N TYR A 61 -4.29 -8.22 6.98
CA TYR A 61 -4.15 -9.04 8.17
C TYR A 61 -5.42 -9.86 8.37
N VAL A 62 -5.24 -11.15 8.63
CA VAL A 62 -6.31 -12.08 9.00
C VAL A 62 -6.04 -12.53 10.43
N ALA A 63 -7.01 -12.33 11.33
CA ALA A 63 -6.86 -12.70 12.73
C ALA A 63 -6.44 -14.17 12.89
N GLY A 64 -5.39 -14.41 13.68
CA GLY A 64 -4.86 -15.75 13.93
C GLY A 64 -3.98 -16.35 12.82
N SER A 65 -3.71 -15.62 11.72
CA SER A 65 -2.83 -16.12 10.65
C SER A 65 -1.35 -16.20 11.06
N GLY A 66 -0.94 -15.44 12.08
CA GLY A 66 0.47 -15.21 12.41
C GLY A 66 1.25 -14.46 11.33
N ARG A 67 0.56 -13.89 10.33
CA ARG A 67 1.16 -13.28 9.13
C ARG A 67 0.54 -11.93 8.81
N LEU A 68 1.40 -10.98 8.45
CA LEU A 68 1.01 -9.74 7.81
C LEU A 68 1.35 -9.84 6.32
N ASN A 69 0.34 -9.73 5.46
CA ASN A 69 0.49 -9.90 4.02
C ASN A 69 0.59 -8.54 3.34
N VAL A 70 1.61 -8.34 2.51
CA VAL A 70 1.76 -7.13 1.70
C VAL A 70 1.39 -7.48 0.27
N PRO A 71 0.20 -7.08 -0.23
CA PRO A 71 -0.22 -7.37 -1.59
C PRO A 71 0.58 -6.52 -2.59
N LEU A 72 1.22 -7.19 -3.53
CA LEU A 72 2.05 -6.62 -4.58
C LEU A 72 1.67 -7.23 -5.93
N SER A 73 2.29 -6.72 -7.00
CA SER A 73 2.02 -7.21 -8.35
C SER A 73 3.19 -6.90 -9.28
N VAL A 74 3.31 -7.69 -10.35
CA VAL A 74 4.13 -7.36 -11.52
C VAL A 74 3.19 -6.99 -12.65
N PHE A 75 3.45 -5.87 -13.32
CA PHE A 75 2.67 -5.38 -14.43
C PHE A 75 3.37 -5.64 -15.76
N ARG A 76 2.59 -5.84 -16.82
CA ARG A 76 3.07 -5.73 -18.19
C ARG A 76 2.64 -4.37 -18.77
N GLY A 77 3.60 -3.65 -19.34
CA GLY A 77 3.34 -2.45 -20.13
C GLY A 77 3.33 -2.80 -21.62
N ALA A 78 2.21 -2.57 -22.29
CA ALA A 78 2.03 -2.46 -23.75
C ALA A 78 0.53 -2.37 -24.07
N VAL A 79 0.20 -2.01 -25.31
CA VAL A 79 -1.20 -1.98 -25.81
C VAL A 79 -1.74 -3.40 -26.11
N ARG A 80 -0.87 -4.38 -26.39
CA ARG A 80 -1.26 -5.78 -26.65
C ARG A 80 -0.99 -6.64 -25.42
N ASN A 81 -2.01 -7.34 -24.94
CA ASN A 81 -1.98 -8.25 -23.78
C ASN A 81 -1.96 -9.74 -24.18
N THR A 82 -1.42 -10.06 -25.36
CA THR A 82 -1.34 -11.43 -25.88
C THR A 82 -0.16 -12.20 -25.31
N GLY A 83 -0.33 -13.50 -25.10
CA GLY A 83 0.68 -14.42 -24.60
C GLY A 83 0.88 -14.34 -23.10
N ASN A 84 1.30 -15.47 -22.52
CA ASN A 84 1.75 -15.53 -21.13
C ASN A 84 3.14 -14.89 -21.02
N ILE A 85 3.40 -14.20 -19.91
CA ILE A 85 4.74 -13.71 -19.56
C ILE A 85 5.18 -14.41 -18.28
N ASP A 86 6.32 -15.06 -18.35
CA ASP A 86 6.97 -15.65 -17.19
C ASP A 86 7.91 -14.62 -16.57
N VAL A 87 7.88 -14.52 -15.24
CA VAL A 87 8.64 -13.54 -14.46
C VAL A 87 9.26 -14.25 -13.25
N ASN A 88 10.58 -14.18 -13.14
CA ASN A 88 11.30 -14.58 -11.94
C ASN A 88 11.53 -13.35 -11.07
N ILE A 89 11.26 -13.49 -9.77
CA ILE A 89 11.49 -12.45 -8.77
C ILE A 89 12.40 -12.99 -7.65
N GLN A 90 13.28 -12.15 -7.14
CA GLN A 90 14.24 -12.50 -6.10
C GLN A 90 14.44 -11.35 -5.12
N VAL A 91 15.03 -11.67 -3.98
CA VAL A 91 15.44 -10.69 -2.98
C VAL A 91 16.83 -10.14 -3.31
N ASP A 92 16.99 -8.82 -3.18
CA ASP A 92 18.25 -8.09 -3.38
C ASP A 92 18.67 -7.39 -2.07
N ASN A 93 19.19 -8.16 -1.11
CA ASN A 93 19.61 -7.64 0.20
C ASN A 93 20.75 -6.63 0.09
N ASP A 94 21.60 -6.74 -0.93
CA ASP A 94 22.74 -5.84 -1.16
C ASP A 94 22.26 -4.41 -1.40
N THR A 95 21.14 -4.25 -2.12
CA THR A 95 20.52 -2.93 -2.31
C THR A 95 20.13 -2.30 -0.97
N ILE A 96 19.52 -3.05 -0.05
CA ILE A 96 19.14 -2.50 1.27
C ILE A 96 20.37 -2.18 2.11
N ASN A 97 21.37 -3.07 2.15
CA ASN A 97 22.61 -2.84 2.88
C ASN A 97 23.37 -1.61 2.37
N GLY A 98 23.40 -1.40 1.05
CA GLY A 98 23.98 -0.22 0.43
C GLY A 98 23.28 1.06 0.88
N LEU A 99 21.95 1.07 0.84
CA LEU A 99 21.13 2.23 1.25
C LEU A 99 21.20 2.53 2.75
N ILE A 100 21.43 1.53 3.60
CA ILE A 100 21.70 1.75 5.02
C ILE A 100 23.09 2.38 5.19
N THR A 101 24.09 1.86 4.46
CA THR A 101 25.49 2.30 4.55
C THR A 101 25.67 3.74 4.06
N ASP A 102 24.99 4.14 2.99
CA ASP A 102 25.06 5.49 2.44
C ASP A 102 24.17 6.52 3.17
N GLY A 103 23.39 6.08 4.15
CA GLY A 103 22.51 6.92 4.98
C GLY A 103 21.17 7.28 4.34
N THR A 104 20.84 6.71 3.17
CA THR A 104 19.58 6.93 2.45
C THR A 104 18.39 6.22 3.12
N LEU A 105 18.64 5.12 3.83
CA LEU A 105 17.73 4.46 4.75
C LEU A 105 18.28 4.56 6.18
N GLN A 106 17.78 5.53 6.92
CA GLN A 106 18.17 5.76 8.31
C GLN A 106 17.32 4.92 9.27
N ASN A 107 17.90 4.50 10.39
CA ASN A 107 17.24 3.75 11.46
C ASN A 107 16.47 2.50 10.97
N THR A 108 16.88 1.92 9.84
CA THR A 108 16.19 0.80 9.18
C THR A 108 17.06 -0.44 9.26
N GLU A 109 16.44 -1.61 9.44
CA GLU A 109 17.10 -2.90 9.47
C GLU A 109 16.62 -3.80 8.34
N LEU A 110 17.48 -4.71 7.88
CA LEU A 110 17.11 -5.71 6.90
C LEU A 110 16.07 -6.67 7.50
N LEU A 111 15.02 -6.97 6.73
CA LEU A 111 14.06 -8.03 7.07
C LEU A 111 14.70 -9.40 6.81
N PRO A 112 14.87 -10.28 7.82
CA PRO A 112 15.57 -11.55 7.64
C PRO A 112 14.80 -12.52 6.75
N ALA A 113 15.51 -13.27 5.90
CA ALA A 113 14.92 -14.16 4.89
C ALA A 113 13.96 -15.23 5.42
N HIS A 114 14.16 -15.70 6.66
CA HIS A 114 13.30 -16.69 7.30
C HIS A 114 12.05 -16.09 7.97
N GLN A 115 11.86 -14.78 7.89
CA GLN A 115 10.74 -14.06 8.49
C GLN A 115 9.67 -13.65 7.47
N TYR A 116 9.80 -14.05 6.20
CA TYR A 116 8.78 -13.83 5.19
C TYR A 116 8.75 -14.95 4.17
N ASP A 117 7.60 -15.09 3.52
CA ASP A 117 7.39 -15.98 2.39
C ASP A 117 6.92 -15.17 1.18
N MET A 118 7.41 -15.50 0.00
CA MET A 118 6.96 -14.93 -1.28
C MET A 118 7.27 -15.92 -2.40
N PRO A 119 6.55 -15.87 -3.54
CA PRO A 119 6.91 -16.67 -4.70
C PRO A 119 8.23 -16.19 -5.31
N ASP A 120 8.96 -17.09 -5.96
CA ASP A 120 10.13 -16.79 -6.79
C ASP A 120 9.77 -16.72 -8.29
N PHE A 121 8.61 -17.25 -8.66
CA PHE A 121 8.09 -17.29 -10.02
C PHE A 121 6.65 -16.78 -10.08
N LEU A 122 6.35 -15.99 -11.11
CA LEU A 122 5.03 -15.48 -11.44
C LEU A 122 4.76 -15.62 -12.93
N GLN A 123 3.50 -15.83 -13.30
CA GLN A 123 3.07 -15.77 -14.69
C GLN A 123 1.96 -14.73 -14.86
N ILE A 124 2.19 -13.74 -15.73
CA ILE A 124 1.13 -12.85 -16.20
C ILE A 124 0.40 -13.60 -17.32
N ALA A 125 -0.80 -14.10 -17.02
CA ALA A 125 -1.58 -14.90 -17.95
C ALA A 125 -2.01 -14.10 -19.19
N ASN A 126 -2.24 -14.81 -20.30
CA ASN A 126 -2.77 -14.24 -21.53
C ASN A 126 -4.05 -13.43 -21.27
N GLY A 127 -4.10 -12.20 -21.79
CA GLY A 127 -5.20 -11.26 -21.60
C GLY A 127 -5.15 -10.48 -20.28
N GLN A 128 -4.26 -10.82 -19.34
CA GLN A 128 -4.11 -10.10 -18.07
C GLN A 128 -3.02 -9.01 -18.16
N GLU A 129 -3.22 -7.95 -17.37
CA GLU A 129 -2.29 -6.80 -17.30
C GLU A 129 -1.26 -6.94 -16.17
N LEU A 130 -1.56 -7.78 -15.18
CA LEU A 130 -0.74 -7.97 -13.99
C LEU A 130 -0.80 -9.41 -13.49
N ALA A 131 0.22 -9.81 -12.73
CA ALA A 131 0.20 -10.99 -11.87
C ALA A 131 0.29 -10.52 -10.41
N PRO A 132 -0.72 -10.80 -9.55
CA PRO A 132 -0.68 -10.45 -8.15
C PRO A 132 0.17 -11.45 -7.36
N PHE A 133 0.81 -10.99 -6.29
CA PHE A 133 1.48 -11.83 -5.31
C PHE A 133 1.48 -11.14 -3.95
N ALA A 134 1.92 -11.82 -2.89
CA ALA A 134 2.07 -11.22 -1.58
C ALA A 134 3.44 -11.54 -0.98
N VAL A 135 3.98 -10.59 -0.21
CA VAL A 135 5.05 -10.87 0.76
C VAL A 135 4.39 -11.11 2.10
N SER A 136 4.46 -12.33 2.60
CA SER A 136 3.79 -12.78 3.83
C SER A 136 4.77 -12.79 4.99
N ILE A 137 4.75 -11.75 5.82
CA ILE A 137 5.76 -11.51 6.87
C ILE A 137 5.29 -12.11 8.20
N ASN A 138 6.19 -12.75 8.94
CA ASN A 138 5.95 -13.27 10.29
C ASN A 138 5.58 -12.13 11.25
N LEU A 139 4.36 -12.19 11.79
CA LEU A 139 3.82 -11.15 12.66
C LEU A 139 4.54 -11.09 14.01
N ASP A 140 4.85 -12.24 14.61
CA ASP A 140 5.51 -12.29 15.93
C ASP A 140 6.90 -11.63 15.86
N TYR A 141 7.61 -11.85 14.75
CA TYR A 141 8.88 -11.17 14.50
C TYR A 141 8.71 -9.65 14.40
N LEU A 142 7.69 -9.17 13.68
CA LEU A 142 7.42 -7.74 13.56
C LEU A 142 7.08 -7.11 14.92
N LEU A 143 6.22 -7.75 15.71
CA LEU A 143 5.85 -7.30 17.06
C LEU A 143 7.06 -7.25 18.00
N ALA A 144 7.90 -8.28 17.99
CA ALA A 144 9.10 -8.33 18.81
C ALA A 144 10.16 -7.29 18.41
N ASN A 145 10.07 -6.70 17.21
CA ASN A 145 11.08 -5.80 16.65
C ASN A 145 10.51 -4.44 16.22
N ALA A 146 9.47 -3.95 16.89
CA ALA A 146 8.76 -2.71 16.56
C ALA A 146 9.55 -1.41 16.77
N GLY A 147 10.76 -1.46 17.34
CA GLY A 147 11.59 -0.27 17.56
C GLY A 147 12.25 0.33 16.30
N LYS A 148 12.27 -0.40 15.18
CA LYS A 148 12.90 0.05 13.94
C LYS A 148 12.20 -0.49 12.69
N PRO A 149 12.03 0.33 11.63
CA PRO A 149 11.60 -0.13 10.32
C PRO A 149 12.41 -1.32 9.79
N LYS A 150 11.70 -2.26 9.16
CA LYS A 150 12.27 -3.41 8.45
C LYS A 150 12.16 -3.19 6.96
N ALA A 151 13.21 -3.54 6.23
CA ALA A 151 13.26 -3.34 4.79
C ALA A 151 13.72 -4.58 4.02
N LEU A 152 13.18 -4.71 2.81
CA LEU A 152 13.44 -5.77 1.86
C LEU A 152 13.45 -5.14 0.46
N CYS A 153 14.38 -5.52 -0.40
CA CYS A 153 14.32 -5.17 -1.82
C CYS A 153 13.93 -6.41 -2.62
N LEU A 154 12.90 -6.28 -3.45
CA LEU A 154 12.54 -7.25 -4.47
C LEU A 154 13.11 -6.82 -5.82
N ARG A 155 13.50 -7.78 -6.64
CA ARG A 155 14.02 -7.54 -7.98
C ARG A 155 13.38 -8.52 -8.98
N ILE A 156 13.02 -8.03 -10.17
CA ILE A 156 12.77 -8.88 -11.33
C ILE A 156 14.11 -9.44 -11.79
N SER A 157 14.38 -10.70 -11.46
CA SER A 157 15.67 -11.37 -11.75
C SER A 157 15.72 -11.93 -13.18
N GLY A 158 14.57 -12.15 -13.81
CA GLY A 158 14.46 -12.54 -15.21
C GLY A 158 13.01 -12.50 -15.70
N SER A 159 12.81 -12.37 -17.01
CA SER A 159 11.49 -12.46 -17.62
C SER A 159 11.57 -12.94 -19.07
N SER A 160 10.48 -13.52 -19.58
CA SER A 160 10.34 -13.89 -21.00
C SER A 160 10.18 -12.67 -21.92
N VAL A 161 10.04 -11.45 -21.37
CA VAL A 161 10.05 -10.18 -22.11
C VAL A 161 11.03 -9.19 -21.47
N SER A 162 11.24 -8.03 -22.11
CA SER A 162 12.12 -7.00 -21.57
C SER A 162 11.63 -6.45 -20.22
N THR A 163 12.53 -6.04 -19.35
CA THR A 163 12.18 -5.41 -18.05
C THR A 163 12.40 -3.91 -18.13
N ASN A 164 11.59 -3.12 -17.42
CA ASN A 164 11.88 -1.69 -17.25
C ASN A 164 12.99 -1.51 -16.20
N PRO A 165 14.20 -1.05 -16.58
CA PRO A 165 15.33 -0.95 -15.65
C PRO A 165 15.16 0.11 -14.55
N ALA A 166 14.19 1.03 -14.68
CA ALA A 166 13.89 2.02 -13.65
C ALA A 166 12.92 1.50 -12.57
N MET A 167 12.24 0.38 -12.83
CA MET A 167 11.19 -0.19 -11.98
C MET A 167 11.32 -1.72 -11.86
N ASP A 168 12.52 -2.25 -12.04
CA ASP A 168 12.84 -3.67 -11.87
C ASP A 168 13.09 -4.02 -10.40
N LYS A 169 13.29 -3.01 -9.55
CA LYS A 169 13.49 -3.13 -8.10
C LYS A 169 12.37 -2.44 -7.33
N LEU A 170 11.94 -3.06 -6.24
CA LEU A 170 10.95 -2.53 -5.31
C LEU A 170 11.49 -2.62 -3.89
N ILE A 171 11.69 -1.48 -3.24
CA ILE A 171 12.08 -1.43 -1.83
C ILE A 171 10.82 -1.40 -0.96
N LEU A 172 10.52 -2.51 -0.28
CA LEU A 172 9.49 -2.59 0.74
C LEU A 172 10.07 -2.14 2.08
N ILE A 173 9.41 -1.18 2.74
CA ILE A 173 9.76 -0.74 4.10
C ILE A 173 8.50 -0.84 4.96
N ILE A 174 8.60 -1.52 6.09
CA ILE A 174 7.53 -1.61 7.08
C ILE A 174 8.02 -1.10 8.42
N ASP A 175 7.33 -0.13 8.99
CA ASP A 175 7.51 0.29 10.37
C ASP A 175 6.61 -0.56 11.27
N PRO A 176 7.14 -1.52 12.05
CA PRO A 176 6.29 -2.40 12.84
C PRO A 176 5.62 -1.69 14.03
N ALA A 177 5.97 -0.44 14.34
CA ALA A 177 5.27 0.36 15.35
C ALA A 177 3.77 0.51 15.04
N ILE A 178 3.37 0.42 13.77
CA ILE A 178 1.96 0.46 13.36
C ILE A 178 1.11 -0.69 13.93
N LEU A 179 1.75 -1.76 14.38
CA LEU A 179 1.09 -2.93 14.97
C LEU A 179 0.75 -2.71 16.45
N LEU A 180 1.29 -1.65 17.06
CA LEU A 180 1.16 -1.34 18.47
C LEU A 180 0.37 -0.02 18.62
N PRO A 181 -0.97 -0.07 18.72
CA PRO A 181 -1.75 1.12 19.03
C PRO A 181 -1.36 1.67 20.40
N THR A 182 -1.46 2.98 20.58
CA THR A 182 -1.30 3.63 21.89
C THR A 182 -2.55 4.44 22.19
N ALA A 183 -3.23 4.10 23.29
CA ALA A 183 -4.39 4.84 23.78
C ALA A 183 -3.93 6.15 24.43
N ALA A 184 -4.53 7.26 24.01
CA ALA A 184 -4.35 8.56 24.65
C ALA A 184 -5.59 9.40 24.40
N PHE A 185 -5.98 10.20 25.39
CA PHE A 185 -7.03 11.17 25.21
C PHE A 185 -6.85 12.42 26.06
N GLN A 186 -7.56 13.46 25.64
CA GLN A 186 -7.77 14.69 26.37
C GLN A 186 -9.28 14.94 26.51
N HIS A 187 -9.65 15.81 27.44
CA HIS A 187 -11.04 16.18 27.66
C HIS A 187 -11.16 17.68 27.96
N THR A 188 -12.31 18.26 27.62
CA THR A 188 -12.64 19.66 27.91
C THR A 188 -14.13 19.80 28.17
N ALA A 189 -14.53 20.67 29.10
CA ALA A 189 -15.93 21.05 29.28
C ALA A 189 -16.46 21.79 28.04
N VAL A 190 -17.74 21.58 27.71
CA VAL A 190 -18.40 22.16 26.54
C VAL A 190 -19.24 23.35 26.95
N ASP A 191 -19.09 24.48 26.28
CA ASP A 191 -19.91 25.70 26.47
C ASP A 191 -20.01 26.20 27.92
N GLY A 192 -19.02 25.87 28.76
CA GLY A 192 -18.99 26.22 30.18
C GLY A 192 -19.88 25.35 31.07
N ASP A 193 -20.53 24.31 30.54
CA ASP A 193 -21.24 23.29 31.32
C ASP A 193 -20.23 22.25 31.86
N PRO A 194 -19.96 22.22 33.18
CA PRO A 194 -18.99 21.29 33.76
C PRO A 194 -19.42 19.81 33.66
N LYS A 195 -20.70 19.54 33.39
CA LYS A 195 -21.24 18.18 33.24
C LYS A 195 -21.17 17.66 31.81
N LYS A 196 -20.98 18.55 30.83
CA LYS A 196 -20.88 18.19 29.43
C LYS A 196 -19.41 18.19 29.02
N ILE A 197 -18.85 17.00 28.80
CA ILE A 197 -17.44 16.81 28.49
C ILE A 197 -17.28 16.37 27.03
N ARG A 198 -16.43 17.08 26.29
CA ARG A 198 -15.93 16.65 24.99
C ARG A 198 -14.62 15.91 25.18
N PHE A 199 -14.58 14.68 24.70
CA PHE A 199 -13.38 13.86 24.65
C PHE A 199 -12.71 13.99 23.29
N SER A 200 -11.38 13.91 23.29
CA SER A 200 -10.57 13.97 22.08
C SER A 200 -9.61 12.78 22.07
N GLY A 201 -9.90 11.80 21.21
CA GLY A 201 -9.04 10.63 21.01
C GLY A 201 -7.73 10.98 20.30
N GLN A 202 -6.65 10.96 21.07
CA GLN A 202 -5.27 11.22 20.63
C GLN A 202 -4.48 9.93 20.36
N ALA A 203 -5.18 8.82 20.19
CA ALA A 203 -4.54 7.53 19.97
C ALA A 203 -3.73 7.48 18.67
N THR A 204 -2.61 6.77 18.70
CA THR A 204 -1.78 6.44 17.54
C THR A 204 -2.03 5.01 17.11
N HIS A 205 -1.92 4.76 15.80
CA HIS A 205 -2.09 3.43 15.18
C HIS A 205 -3.39 2.70 15.56
N ALA A 206 -4.42 3.44 15.95
CA ALA A 206 -5.75 2.93 16.27
C ALA A 206 -6.65 2.89 15.03
N LEU A 207 -7.38 1.80 14.87
CA LEU A 207 -8.43 1.61 13.88
C LEU A 207 -9.83 1.69 14.52
N THR A 208 -9.97 1.26 15.77
CA THR A 208 -11.24 1.30 16.52
C THR A 208 -11.05 1.97 17.88
N TYR A 209 -12.15 2.52 18.39
CA TYR A 209 -12.22 3.22 19.67
C TYR A 209 -13.39 2.63 20.46
N SER A 210 -13.18 2.43 21.77
CA SER A 210 -14.21 2.03 22.71
C SER A 210 -14.03 2.84 24.00
N TRP A 211 -15.04 3.61 24.34
CA TRP A 211 -15.09 4.45 25.52
C TRP A 211 -16.02 3.83 26.56
N ASP A 212 -15.59 3.89 27.82
CA ASP A 212 -16.42 3.75 29.01
C ASP A 212 -16.26 5.03 29.84
N PHE A 213 -17.35 5.76 30.07
CA PHE A 213 -17.31 7.05 30.76
C PHE A 213 -17.36 6.92 32.28
N GLY A 214 -17.42 5.71 32.83
CA GLY A 214 -17.42 5.43 34.27
C GLY A 214 -18.78 5.60 34.96
N ASP A 215 -19.80 6.05 34.22
CA ASP A 215 -21.19 6.21 34.69
C ASP A 215 -22.16 5.22 34.02
N GLY A 216 -21.63 4.27 33.25
CA GLY A 216 -22.39 3.32 32.42
C GLY A 216 -22.62 3.78 30.97
N GLY A 217 -22.24 5.02 30.62
CA GLY A 217 -22.23 5.50 29.24
C GLY A 217 -21.02 4.97 28.45
N THR A 218 -21.22 4.73 27.15
CA THR A 218 -20.16 4.23 26.25
C THR A 218 -20.21 4.94 24.89
N SER A 219 -19.11 4.92 24.14
CA SER A 219 -19.06 5.39 22.75
C SER A 219 -18.02 4.64 21.92
N THR A 220 -18.21 4.61 20.60
CA THR A 220 -17.22 4.10 19.63
C THR A 220 -16.65 5.21 18.74
N GLU A 221 -17.05 6.46 18.97
CA GLU A 221 -16.53 7.59 18.21
C GLU A 221 -15.08 7.89 18.63
N ARG A 222 -14.27 8.41 17.70
CA ARG A 222 -12.91 8.86 18.04
C ARG A 222 -12.90 9.99 19.08
N SER A 223 -13.86 10.91 18.96
CA SER A 223 -13.93 12.12 19.79
C SER A 223 -15.39 12.41 20.19
N PRO A 224 -15.96 11.65 21.14
CA PRO A 224 -17.35 11.81 21.56
C PRO A 224 -17.56 13.02 22.47
N GLU A 225 -18.81 13.48 22.55
CA GLU A 225 -19.30 14.27 23.68
C GLU A 225 -20.13 13.38 24.60
N HIS A 226 -19.98 13.56 25.92
CA HIS A 226 -20.77 12.87 26.93
C HIS A 226 -21.30 13.86 27.96
N THR A 227 -22.48 13.59 28.52
CA THR A 227 -23.11 14.45 29.53
C THR A 227 -23.40 13.64 30.79
N TYR A 228 -22.78 14.02 31.89
CA TYR A 228 -22.95 13.39 33.20
C TYR A 228 -24.19 13.92 33.93
N THR A 229 -24.97 13.04 34.55
CA THR A 229 -26.18 13.45 35.27
C THR A 229 -25.89 13.98 36.68
N ALA A 230 -24.83 13.47 37.32
CA ALA A 230 -24.45 13.81 38.68
C ALA A 230 -23.00 14.33 38.73
N ALA A 231 -22.71 15.16 39.74
CA ALA A 231 -21.34 15.53 40.08
C ALA A 231 -20.65 14.35 40.79
N GLY A 232 -19.35 14.21 40.61
CA GLY A 232 -18.57 13.10 41.14
C GLY A 232 -17.28 12.87 40.36
N ASP A 233 -16.49 11.91 40.85
CA ASP A 233 -15.30 11.43 40.15
C ASP A 233 -15.65 10.20 39.32
N TYR A 234 -15.28 10.23 38.04
CA TYR A 234 -15.56 9.15 37.08
C TYR A 234 -14.26 8.64 36.45
N ASP A 235 -14.07 7.32 36.49
CA ASP A 235 -12.94 6.66 35.82
C ASP A 235 -13.27 6.46 34.35
N VAL A 236 -12.82 7.39 33.50
CA VAL A 236 -13.03 7.32 32.06
C VAL A 236 -11.95 6.46 31.43
N THR A 237 -12.38 5.42 30.74
CA THR A 237 -11.51 4.46 30.06
C THR A 237 -11.66 4.55 28.56
N LEU A 238 -10.53 4.69 27.86
CA LEU A 238 -10.44 4.52 26.42
C LEU A 238 -9.65 3.25 26.11
N THR A 239 -10.29 2.32 25.40
CA THR A 239 -9.64 1.17 24.77
C THR A 239 -9.58 1.38 23.26
N VAL A 240 -8.42 1.13 22.66
CA VAL A 240 -8.21 1.20 21.21
C VAL A 240 -7.58 -0.08 20.70
N GLU A 241 -7.95 -0.46 19.48
CA GLU A 241 -7.34 -1.58 18.77
C GLU A 241 -6.75 -1.11 17.45
N GLY A 242 -5.63 -1.73 17.07
CA GLY A 242 -4.92 -1.48 15.82
C GLY A 242 -5.14 -2.59 14.81
N ILE A 243 -4.13 -2.79 13.96
CA ILE A 243 -4.16 -3.77 12.86
C ILE A 243 -4.46 -5.18 13.35
N THR A 244 -3.90 -5.57 14.50
CA THR A 244 -4.03 -6.92 15.05
C THR A 244 -5.25 -7.11 15.95
N GLY A 245 -6.18 -6.14 15.98
CA GLY A 245 -7.34 -6.16 16.86
C GLY A 245 -6.96 -6.27 18.34
N GLU A 246 -7.77 -7.03 19.09
CA GLU A 246 -7.61 -7.33 20.52
C GLU A 246 -6.20 -7.83 20.92
N ALA A 247 -5.46 -8.47 20.02
CA ALA A 247 -4.16 -9.07 20.34
C ALA A 247 -3.11 -8.05 20.83
N GLN A 248 -3.22 -6.79 20.40
CA GLN A 248 -2.33 -5.69 20.82
C GLN A 248 -3.12 -4.44 21.21
N ARG A 249 -4.28 -4.60 21.86
CA ARG A 249 -5.06 -3.44 22.29
C ARG A 249 -4.30 -2.57 23.28
N SER A 250 -4.61 -1.28 23.28
CA SER A 250 -4.10 -0.34 24.27
C SER A 250 -5.26 0.24 25.07
N THR A 251 -5.05 0.48 26.35
CA THR A 251 -6.08 1.03 27.24
C THR A 251 -5.47 2.08 28.15
N ILE A 252 -6.20 3.18 28.32
CA ILE A 252 -5.84 4.25 29.26
C ILE A 252 -7.09 4.64 30.06
N THR A 253 -6.91 4.81 31.36
CA THR A 253 -7.95 5.28 32.28
C THR A 253 -7.49 6.58 32.93
N GLN A 254 -8.35 7.58 32.95
CA GLN A 254 -8.13 8.83 33.68
C GLN A 254 -9.36 9.13 34.54
N THR A 255 -9.14 9.44 35.81
CA THR A 255 -10.20 9.94 36.69
C THR A 255 -10.49 11.40 36.37
N ILE A 256 -11.76 11.72 36.10
CA ILE A 256 -12.23 13.07 35.78
C ILE A 256 -13.24 13.49 36.84
N THR A 257 -13.03 14.66 37.44
CA THR A 257 -13.95 15.27 38.39
C THR A 257 -14.99 16.11 37.65
N ILE A 258 -16.26 15.78 37.85
CA ILE A 258 -17.42 16.51 37.34
C ILE A 258 -18.02 17.33 38.48
N LEU A 259 -18.21 18.62 38.23
CA LEU A 259 -18.67 19.62 39.21
C LEU A 259 -20.16 19.96 39.04
#